data_AF-A0A1Y1Q6B1-F1
#
_entry.id   AF-A0A1Y1Q6B1-F1
#
_cell.length_a   1.000
_cell.length_b   1.000
_cell.length_c   1.000
_cell.angle_alpha   90.00
_cell.angle_beta   90.00
_cell.angle_gamma   90.00
#
_symmetry.space_group_name_H-M   'P 1'
#
loop_
_entity.id
_entity.type
_entity.pdbx_description
1 polymer ?
#
loop_
_entity_poly.entity_id
_entity_poly.type
_entity_poly.pdbx_seq_one_letter_code
_entity_poly.pdbx_strand_id
1 'polypeptide(L)'
;MPRPLKVSQGFITEFKAFEEVTGVSMFPPYPPPPGTPNRVRYFQSFLKSGSGQANMAVNGSLNPQSFAIDASPNYDIHITQLVMAIACNSAAHNRFGDIATVPNGWNLKLTEDGDVTYLARNVKTTGQAIIELGANRPFGDATTVFQIVNWSGNSDAIIIFTDFAEKVPYGLRIGRGNVDKLESIVSDNFSSLVSFTICVFGFKNMPELD
;
A
#
# COMPACT_ATOMS: atom_id res chain seq x y z
N MET A 1 36.11 -21.11 5.12
CA MET A 1 34.95 -21.70 4.41
C MET A 1 33.68 -21.34 5.18
N PRO A 2 32.69 -20.67 4.58
CA PRO A 2 31.45 -20.35 5.29
C PRO A 2 30.61 -21.63 5.46
N ARG A 3 30.09 -21.87 6.67
CA ARG A 3 29.17 -22.99 6.93
C ARG A 3 27.81 -22.70 6.27
N PRO A 4 27.17 -23.69 5.62
CA PRO A 4 25.81 -23.51 5.13
C PRO A 4 24.86 -23.36 6.33
N LEU A 5 24.03 -22.32 6.29
CA LEU A 5 22.92 -22.12 7.22
C LEU A 5 21.91 -23.26 7.02
N LYS A 6 21.77 -24.12 8.04
CA LYS A 6 20.67 -25.07 8.12
C LYS A 6 19.41 -24.31 8.53
N VAL A 7 18.57 -23.97 7.56
CA VAL A 7 17.20 -23.52 7.82
C VAL A 7 16.45 -24.70 8.43
N SER A 8 15.89 -24.52 9.64
CA SER A 8 15.19 -25.59 10.33
C SER A 8 13.89 -25.95 9.59
N GLN A 9 13.62 -27.24 9.41
CA GLN A 9 12.41 -27.73 8.71
C GLN A 9 11.09 -27.28 9.36
N GLY A 10 11.10 -26.88 10.63
CA GLY A 10 9.92 -26.34 11.33
C GLY A 10 9.41 -25.03 10.72
N PHE A 11 10.32 -24.15 10.30
CA PHE A 11 9.96 -22.84 9.75
C PHE A 11 9.25 -22.92 8.39
N ILE A 12 9.51 -23.99 7.62
CA ILE A 12 8.87 -24.25 6.32
C ILE A 12 7.45 -24.80 6.52
N THR A 13 7.20 -25.48 7.64
CA THR A 13 5.92 -26.15 7.90
C THR A 13 4.86 -25.17 8.40
N GLU A 14 5.25 -24.20 9.25
CA GLU A 14 4.35 -23.15 9.74
C GLU A 14 3.97 -22.13 8.63
N PHE A 15 4.85 -21.90 7.66
CA PHE A 15 4.58 -20.99 6.55
C PHE A 15 3.54 -21.54 5.56
N LYS A 16 3.56 -22.85 5.29
CA LYS A 16 2.55 -23.53 4.46
C LYS A 16 1.17 -23.53 5.10
N ALA A 17 1.10 -23.65 6.42
CA ALA A 17 -0.18 -23.60 7.15
C ALA A 17 -0.84 -22.21 7.05
N PHE A 18 -0.06 -21.13 6.94
CA PHE A 18 -0.60 -19.78 6.77
C PHE A 18 -1.17 -19.52 5.36
N GLU A 19 -0.54 -20.08 4.32
CA GLU A 19 -1.05 -20.00 2.94
C GLU A 19 -2.36 -20.80 2.77
N GLU A 20 -2.47 -21.96 3.42
CA GLU A 20 -3.65 -22.82 3.34
C GLU A 20 -4.87 -22.24 4.09
N VAL A 21 -4.64 -21.48 5.16
CA VAL A 21 -5.72 -20.85 5.96
C VAL A 21 -6.22 -19.55 5.34
N THR A 22 -5.36 -18.82 4.61
CA THR A 22 -5.74 -17.51 4.04
C THR A 22 -6.14 -17.59 2.57
N GLY A 23 -5.70 -18.61 1.83
CA GLY A 23 -5.88 -18.68 0.38
C GLY A 23 -5.14 -17.58 -0.39
N VAL A 24 -4.30 -16.80 0.31
CA VAL A 24 -3.55 -15.68 -0.24
C VAL A 24 -2.14 -16.14 -0.52
N SER A 25 -1.86 -16.41 -1.80
CA SER A 25 -0.48 -16.55 -2.26
C SER A 25 0.23 -15.21 -2.08
N MET A 26 1.16 -15.12 -1.12
CA MET A 26 2.07 -13.98 -1.00
C MET A 26 3.19 -14.03 -2.04
N PHE A 27 3.31 -15.14 -2.78
CA PHE A 27 4.21 -15.24 -3.93
C PHE A 27 3.52 -14.66 -5.18
N PRO A 28 4.26 -13.97 -6.05
CA PRO A 28 3.75 -13.64 -7.37
C PRO A 28 3.24 -14.93 -8.04
N PRO A 29 2.14 -14.86 -8.83
CA PRO A 29 1.68 -16.02 -9.58
C PRO A 29 2.87 -16.62 -10.35
N TYR A 30 3.00 -17.94 -10.28
CA TYR A 30 4.07 -18.82 -10.80
C TYR A 30 5.13 -18.18 -11.73
N PRO A 31 6.42 -18.55 -11.59
CA PRO A 31 7.46 -18.13 -12.53
C PRO A 31 6.97 -18.41 -13.97
N PRO A 32 7.15 -17.45 -14.89
CA PRO A 32 6.48 -17.54 -16.17
C PRO A 32 7.02 -18.76 -16.94
N PRO A 33 6.18 -19.42 -17.75
CA PRO A 33 6.53 -20.67 -18.44
C PRO A 33 7.87 -20.56 -19.20
N PRO A 34 8.67 -21.64 -19.28
CA PRO A 34 9.87 -21.63 -20.12
C PRO A 34 9.54 -21.16 -21.54
N GLY A 35 10.20 -20.07 -22.00
CA GLY A 35 9.95 -19.47 -23.31
C GLY A 35 9.10 -18.19 -23.31
N THR A 36 8.64 -17.69 -22.16
CA THR A 36 8.07 -16.35 -22.07
C THR A 36 9.16 -15.27 -22.09
N PRO A 37 9.10 -14.28 -23.01
CA PRO A 37 10.09 -13.20 -23.13
C PRO A 37 10.04 -12.16 -21.99
N ASN A 38 9.03 -12.22 -21.12
CA ASN A 38 8.86 -11.26 -20.04
C ASN A 38 9.47 -11.76 -18.72
N ARG A 39 10.34 -10.95 -18.12
CA ARG A 39 10.91 -11.22 -16.80
C ARG A 39 10.05 -10.54 -15.73
N VAL A 40 9.49 -11.33 -14.83
CA VAL A 40 8.71 -10.85 -13.69
C VAL A 40 9.58 -10.78 -12.44
N ARG A 41 9.50 -9.69 -11.67
CA ARG A 41 10.22 -9.56 -10.39
C ARG A 41 9.30 -9.01 -9.31
N TYR A 42 9.47 -9.48 -8.08
CA TYR A 42 8.78 -8.92 -6.92
C TYR A 42 9.00 -7.40 -6.81
N PHE A 43 7.93 -6.69 -6.45
CA PHE A 43 7.94 -5.26 -6.20
C PHE A 43 7.33 -4.95 -4.84
N GLN A 44 8.03 -4.12 -4.09
CA GLN A 44 7.55 -3.50 -2.87
C GLN A 44 8.10 -2.08 -2.78
N SER A 45 7.23 -1.11 -2.50
CA SER A 45 7.68 0.25 -2.24
C SER A 45 6.68 0.99 -1.37
N PHE A 46 7.19 1.94 -0.59
CA PHE A 46 6.34 3.00 -0.05
C PHE A 46 6.13 4.08 -1.11
N LEU A 47 4.99 4.76 -1.05
CA LEU A 47 4.82 6.04 -1.72
C LEU A 47 5.74 7.05 -1.02
N LYS A 48 6.45 7.87 -1.80
CA LYS A 48 7.44 8.80 -1.27
C LYS A 48 7.26 10.20 -1.86
N SER A 49 7.60 11.21 -1.08
CA SER A 49 7.71 12.58 -1.58
C SER A 49 8.87 12.71 -2.58
N GLY A 50 8.95 13.83 -3.28
CA GLY A 50 10.11 14.16 -4.13
C GLY A 50 11.45 14.22 -3.36
N SER A 51 11.42 14.34 -2.02
CA SER A 51 12.60 14.28 -1.14
C SER A 51 12.88 12.87 -0.58
N GLY A 52 12.11 11.85 -0.99
CA GLY A 52 12.27 10.46 -0.57
C GLY A 52 11.63 10.11 0.78
N GLN A 53 10.86 11.02 1.40
CA GLN A 53 10.16 10.76 2.67
C GLN A 53 8.91 9.91 2.44
N ALA A 54 8.76 8.83 3.19
CA ALA A 54 7.59 7.95 3.11
C ALA A 54 6.47 8.32 4.09
N ASN A 55 6.79 9.07 5.15
CA ASN A 55 5.81 9.51 6.13
C ASN A 55 5.01 10.71 5.59
N MET A 56 3.71 10.49 5.44
CA MET A 56 2.72 11.45 4.95
C MET A 56 2.02 12.20 6.09
N ALA A 57 2.48 12.04 7.35
CA ALA A 57 2.06 12.87 8.48
C ALA A 57 2.67 14.27 8.37
N VAL A 58 2.18 15.06 7.41
CA VAL A 58 2.71 16.38 7.05
C VAL A 58 1.60 17.44 7.00
N ASN A 59 1.97 18.71 6.99
CA ASN A 59 1.01 19.80 6.81
C ASN A 59 0.87 20.17 5.33
N GLY A 60 -0.21 19.70 4.70
CA GLY A 60 -0.58 20.02 3.32
C GLY A 60 -1.68 21.07 3.17
N SER A 61 -2.12 21.71 4.26
CA SER A 61 -3.31 22.58 4.25
C SER A 61 -3.16 23.84 3.40
N LEU A 62 -1.95 24.38 3.27
CA LEU A 62 -1.65 25.53 2.40
C LEU A 62 -1.13 25.10 1.03
N ASN A 63 -0.27 24.07 1.00
CA ASN A 63 0.33 23.52 -0.20
C ASN A 63 0.18 22.00 -0.15
N PRO A 64 -0.71 21.40 -0.96
CA PRO A 64 -0.90 19.96 -0.98
C PRO A 64 0.42 19.22 -1.19
N GLN A 65 0.64 18.17 -0.40
CA GLN A 65 1.87 17.38 -0.43
C GLN A 65 1.61 16.07 -1.18
N SER A 66 2.39 15.82 -2.23
CA SER A 66 2.29 14.62 -3.06
C SER A 66 3.34 13.57 -2.70
N PHE A 67 2.91 12.31 -2.67
CA PHE A 67 3.73 11.13 -2.46
C PHE A 67 3.38 10.12 -3.54
N ALA A 68 4.37 9.65 -4.29
CA ALA A 68 4.09 8.85 -5.47
C ALA A 68 5.00 7.62 -5.61
N ILE A 69 4.56 6.70 -6.46
CA ILE A 69 5.39 5.76 -7.17
C ILE A 69 5.24 6.11 -8.65
N ASP A 70 6.32 6.61 -9.23
CA ASP A 70 6.36 6.99 -10.63
C ASP A 70 6.62 5.79 -11.54
N ALA A 71 6.20 5.94 -12.80
CA ALA A 71 6.55 5.03 -13.87
C ALA A 71 8.08 4.83 -13.99
N SER A 72 8.46 3.62 -14.40
CA SER A 72 9.83 3.35 -14.81
C SER A 72 9.93 3.40 -16.33
N PRO A 73 11.01 3.95 -16.90
CA PRO A 73 11.20 3.89 -18.35
C PRO A 73 11.40 2.45 -18.87
N ASN A 74 11.73 1.50 -17.99
CA ASN A 74 12.22 0.18 -18.39
C ASN A 74 11.22 -0.96 -18.16
N TYR A 75 10.17 -0.76 -17.35
CA TYR A 75 9.26 -1.83 -16.96
C TYR A 75 7.92 -1.28 -16.47
N ASP A 76 6.87 -2.06 -16.67
CA ASP A 76 5.58 -1.80 -16.04
C ASP A 76 5.63 -2.25 -14.58
N ILE A 77 4.87 -1.57 -13.71
CA ILE A 77 4.68 -1.96 -12.32
C ILE A 77 3.22 -2.35 -12.14
N HIS A 78 2.99 -3.59 -11.74
CA HIS A 78 1.68 -4.07 -11.34
C HIS A 78 1.59 -4.08 -9.83
N ILE A 79 0.63 -3.33 -9.29
CA ILE A 79 0.34 -3.22 -7.86
C ILE A 79 -0.86 -4.10 -7.57
N THR A 80 -0.61 -5.22 -6.89
CA THR A 80 -1.65 -6.18 -6.52
C THR A 80 -2.24 -5.86 -5.16
N GLN A 81 -1.45 -5.31 -4.24
CA GLN A 81 -1.89 -5.06 -2.87
C GLN A 81 -1.40 -3.70 -2.38
N LEU A 82 -2.19 -3.11 -1.49
CA LEU A 82 -1.88 -1.87 -0.80
C LEU A 82 -2.13 -2.04 0.69
N VAL A 83 -1.15 -1.58 1.48
CA VAL A 83 -1.23 -1.52 2.93
C VAL A 83 -1.01 -0.09 3.37
N MET A 84 -2.04 0.48 3.97
CA MET A 84 -1.98 1.80 4.59
C MET A 84 -1.87 1.63 6.10
N ALA A 85 -0.96 2.38 6.72
CA ALA A 85 -0.84 2.46 8.16
C ALA A 85 -0.99 3.92 8.62
N ILE A 86 -1.93 4.15 9.54
CA ILE A 86 -2.17 5.44 10.19
C ILE A 86 -1.95 5.25 11.68
N ALA A 87 -0.81 5.72 12.20
CA ALA A 87 -0.46 5.66 13.62
C ALA A 87 -0.70 7.01 14.31
N CYS A 88 -1.32 6.98 15.48
CA CYS A 88 -1.66 8.16 16.28
C CYS A 88 -1.84 7.84 17.77
N ASN A 89 -2.15 8.84 18.60
CA ASN A 89 -2.26 8.64 20.04
C ASN A 89 -3.57 7.95 20.47
N SER A 90 -4.63 8.10 19.68
CA SER A 90 -5.93 7.45 19.94
C SER A 90 -6.67 7.27 18.62
N ALA A 91 -6.55 6.07 18.08
CA ALA A 91 -7.11 5.77 16.76
C ALA A 91 -8.64 5.63 16.82
N ALA A 92 -9.34 6.28 15.89
CA ALA A 92 -10.79 6.19 15.79
C ALA A 92 -11.28 6.26 14.34
N HIS A 93 -12.29 5.45 13.97
CA HIS A 93 -12.82 5.39 12.60
C HIS A 93 -13.59 6.63 12.15
N ASN A 94 -14.16 7.38 13.09
CA ASN A 94 -14.91 8.61 12.80
C ASN A 94 -13.99 9.84 12.63
N ARG A 95 -12.68 9.64 12.66
CA ARG A 95 -11.62 10.63 12.50
C ARG A 95 -10.59 10.11 11.52
N PHE A 96 -9.70 10.97 11.01
CA PHE A 96 -8.54 10.49 10.27
C PHE A 96 -7.40 10.24 11.27
N GLY A 97 -7.25 8.99 11.72
CA GLY A 97 -6.43 8.69 12.90
C GLY A 97 -7.05 9.31 14.16
N ASP A 98 -6.38 10.29 14.77
CA ASP A 98 -6.89 11.08 15.91
C ASP A 98 -7.40 12.48 15.53
N ILE A 99 -7.32 12.87 14.25
CA ILE A 99 -7.64 14.22 13.76
C ILE A 99 -9.16 14.37 13.58
N ALA A 100 -9.74 15.31 14.32
CA ALA A 100 -11.20 15.51 14.37
C ALA A 100 -11.79 16.06 13.06
N THR A 101 -11.07 16.94 12.36
CA THR A 101 -11.57 17.61 11.16
C THR A 101 -10.46 17.79 10.13
N VAL A 102 -10.70 17.27 8.93
CA VAL A 102 -9.81 17.43 7.76
C VAL A 102 -10.67 17.89 6.57
N PRO A 103 -11.02 19.19 6.48
CA PRO A 103 -11.96 19.72 5.49
C PRO A 103 -11.60 19.39 4.02
N ASN A 104 -10.31 19.37 3.69
CA ASN A 104 -9.79 19.10 2.34
C ASN A 104 -9.40 17.64 2.12
N GLY A 105 -9.16 16.93 3.23
CA GLY A 105 -8.97 15.48 3.26
C GLY A 105 -7.71 14.98 2.55
N TRP A 106 -7.80 13.70 2.17
CA TRP A 106 -6.75 12.94 1.52
C TRP A 106 -7.26 12.29 0.23
N ASN A 107 -6.39 12.17 -0.78
CA ASN A 107 -6.71 11.51 -2.04
C ASN A 107 -5.67 10.43 -2.35
N LEU A 108 -6.13 9.34 -2.96
CA LEU A 108 -5.30 8.36 -3.66
C LEU A 108 -5.82 8.20 -5.07
N LYS A 109 -4.94 8.37 -6.05
CA LYS A 109 -5.30 8.27 -7.45
C LYS A 109 -4.22 7.56 -8.25
N LEU A 110 -4.66 6.92 -9.31
CA LEU A 110 -3.83 6.29 -10.33
C LEU A 110 -3.93 7.15 -11.60
N THR A 111 -2.78 7.42 -12.21
CA THR A 111 -2.69 8.02 -13.53
C THR A 111 -2.17 6.98 -14.51
N GLU A 112 -2.93 6.71 -15.56
CA GLU A 112 -2.62 5.75 -16.63
C GLU A 112 -2.90 6.43 -17.98
N ASP A 113 -1.88 6.56 -18.83
CA ASP A 113 -1.99 7.18 -20.16
C ASP A 113 -2.64 8.59 -20.16
N GLY A 114 -2.48 9.33 -19.06
CA GLY A 114 -3.04 10.66 -18.85
C GLY A 114 -4.44 10.69 -18.22
N ASP A 115 -5.11 9.54 -18.13
CA ASP A 115 -6.39 9.40 -17.43
C ASP A 115 -6.17 9.28 -15.92
N VAL A 116 -7.01 9.97 -15.14
CA VAL A 116 -6.91 9.99 -13.67
C VAL A 116 -8.09 9.26 -13.04
N THR A 117 -7.79 8.13 -12.41
CA THR A 117 -8.75 7.33 -11.64
C THR A 117 -8.52 7.53 -10.15
N TYR A 118 -9.56 7.91 -9.42
CA TYR A 118 -9.48 8.03 -7.96
C TYR A 118 -9.81 6.69 -7.31
N LEU A 119 -8.86 6.17 -6.54
CA LEU A 119 -9.05 5.01 -5.68
C LEU A 119 -9.66 5.42 -4.34
N ALA A 120 -9.33 6.62 -3.88
CA ALA A 120 -9.95 7.28 -2.75
C ALA A 120 -9.96 8.80 -2.98
N ARG A 121 -11.08 9.49 -2.72
CA ARG A 121 -11.26 10.91 -3.04
C ARG A 121 -11.82 11.67 -1.85
N ASN A 122 -11.09 12.71 -1.43
CA ASN A 122 -11.48 13.63 -0.36
C ASN A 122 -11.87 12.89 0.92
N VAL A 123 -11.07 11.88 1.27
CA VAL A 123 -11.27 11.07 2.47
C VAL A 123 -10.98 11.92 3.70
N LYS A 124 -11.94 11.95 4.62
CA LYS A 124 -11.91 12.75 5.84
C LYS A 124 -11.83 11.94 7.12
N THR A 125 -12.16 10.67 7.05
CA THR A 125 -12.10 9.76 8.18
C THR A 125 -11.47 8.44 7.77
N THR A 126 -10.87 7.73 8.71
CA THR A 126 -10.33 6.41 8.45
C THR A 126 -11.44 5.43 8.08
N GLY A 127 -12.65 5.59 8.61
CA GLY A 127 -13.84 4.84 8.16
C GLY A 127 -14.17 5.05 6.68
N GLN A 128 -14.05 6.28 6.16
CA GLN A 128 -14.18 6.54 4.73
C GLN A 128 -13.06 5.87 3.93
N ALA A 129 -11.81 5.93 4.43
CA ALA A 129 -10.68 5.25 3.78
C ALA A 129 -10.90 3.74 3.65
N ILE A 130 -11.41 3.09 4.71
CA ILE A 130 -11.72 1.66 4.76
C ILE A 130 -12.73 1.30 3.66
N ILE A 131 -13.79 2.11 3.51
CA ILE A 131 -14.85 1.87 2.52
C ILE A 131 -14.35 2.13 1.10
N GLU A 132 -13.73 3.28 0.84
CA GLU A 132 -13.31 3.68 -0.51
C GLU A 132 -12.22 2.76 -1.07
N LEU A 133 -11.26 2.35 -0.23
CA LEU A 133 -10.25 1.37 -0.63
C LEU A 133 -10.81 -0.06 -0.68
N GLY A 134 -12.05 -0.28 -0.22
CA GLY A 134 -12.72 -1.57 -0.13
C GLY A 134 -11.87 -2.59 0.62
N ALA A 135 -11.50 -2.24 1.85
CA ALA A 135 -10.71 -3.09 2.71
C ALA A 135 -11.47 -4.37 3.07
N ASN A 136 -10.85 -5.52 2.85
CA ASN A 136 -11.50 -6.83 2.90
C ASN A 136 -10.93 -7.77 3.98
N ARG A 137 -9.94 -7.32 4.77
CA ARG A 137 -9.29 -8.13 5.82
C ARG A 137 -9.39 -7.47 7.20
N PRO A 138 -10.58 -7.49 7.84
CA PRO A 138 -10.73 -6.98 9.19
C PRO A 138 -10.02 -7.89 10.20
N PHE A 139 -9.52 -7.27 11.26
CA PHE A 139 -9.01 -7.92 12.47
C PHE A 139 -9.43 -7.09 13.69
N GLY A 140 -9.39 -7.67 14.89
CA GLY A 140 -9.95 -7.03 16.09
C GLY A 140 -11.44 -7.31 16.28
N ASP A 141 -12.09 -6.56 17.16
CA ASP A 141 -13.52 -6.67 17.46
C ASP A 141 -14.33 -5.50 16.88
N ALA A 142 -15.62 -5.42 17.20
CA ALA A 142 -16.49 -4.35 16.70
C ALA A 142 -16.01 -2.93 17.08
N THR A 143 -15.21 -2.78 18.14
CA THR A 143 -14.70 -1.49 18.62
C THR A 143 -13.29 -1.20 18.13
N THR A 144 -12.51 -2.24 17.82
CA THR A 144 -11.09 -2.17 17.44
C THR A 144 -10.82 -2.71 16.04
N VAL A 145 -11.84 -2.81 15.19
CA VAL A 145 -11.70 -3.35 13.84
C VAL A 145 -10.60 -2.60 13.09
N PHE A 146 -9.66 -3.29 12.44
CA PHE A 146 -8.49 -2.71 11.77
C PHE A 146 -7.48 -1.95 12.67
N GLN A 147 -7.65 -1.98 13.99
CA GLN A 147 -6.78 -1.28 14.94
C GLN A 147 -5.75 -2.22 15.58
N ILE A 148 -4.50 -1.80 15.60
CA ILE A 148 -3.41 -2.40 16.37
C ILE A 148 -3.10 -1.46 17.54
N VAL A 149 -3.42 -1.93 18.75
CA VAL A 149 -3.15 -1.19 19.99
C VAL A 149 -1.67 -1.30 20.34
N ASN A 150 -1.07 -0.20 20.83
CA ASN A 150 0.35 -0.13 21.18
C ASN A 150 1.29 -0.50 20.02
N TRP A 151 0.96 -0.07 18.80
CA TRP A 151 1.78 -0.24 17.59
C TRP A 151 3.23 0.23 17.82
N SER A 152 3.41 1.37 18.49
CA SER A 152 4.73 1.89 18.85
C SER A 152 4.65 2.71 20.13
N GLY A 153 5.12 2.14 21.24
CA GLY A 153 4.99 2.76 22.56
C GLY A 153 3.53 2.93 22.93
N ASN A 154 3.11 4.17 23.20
CA ASN A 154 1.73 4.52 23.55
C ASN A 154 0.86 4.88 22.33
N SER A 155 1.35 4.65 21.11
CA SER A 155 0.61 4.96 19.88
C SER A 155 -0.15 3.73 19.39
N ASP A 156 -1.38 3.94 18.95
CA ASP A 156 -2.17 2.95 18.22
C ASP A 156 -1.98 3.15 16.72
N ALA A 157 -2.36 2.15 15.92
CA ALA A 157 -2.40 2.27 14.47
C ALA A 157 -3.67 1.67 13.87
N ILE A 158 -4.19 2.27 12.82
CA ILE A 158 -5.17 1.65 11.93
C ILE A 158 -4.44 1.15 10.69
N ILE A 159 -4.59 -0.15 10.40
CA ILE A 159 -4.01 -0.78 9.21
C ILE A 159 -5.13 -1.13 8.24
N ILE A 160 -5.08 -0.54 7.05
CA ILE A 160 -6.02 -0.82 5.97
C ILE A 160 -5.29 -1.66 4.94
N PHE A 161 -5.84 -2.84 4.67
CA PHE A 161 -5.35 -3.74 3.64
C PHE A 161 -6.34 -3.79 2.47
N THR A 162 -5.84 -3.61 1.26
CA THR A 162 -6.62 -3.74 0.03
C THR A 162 -5.92 -4.69 -0.93
N ASP A 163 -6.67 -5.69 -1.39
CA ASP A 163 -6.27 -6.55 -2.52
C ASP A 163 -6.92 -6.03 -3.81
N PHE A 164 -6.11 -5.50 -4.72
CA PHE A 164 -6.58 -5.08 -6.03
C PHE A 164 -6.71 -6.26 -6.99
N ALA A 165 -5.96 -7.35 -6.79
CA ALA A 165 -6.00 -8.51 -7.68
C ALA A 165 -7.36 -9.25 -7.61
N GLU A 166 -8.09 -9.09 -6.50
CA GLU A 166 -9.48 -9.57 -6.37
C GLU A 166 -10.48 -8.76 -7.21
N LYS A 167 -10.16 -7.50 -7.55
CA LYS A 167 -11.06 -6.57 -8.25
C LYS A 167 -10.73 -6.45 -9.73
N VAL A 168 -9.44 -6.42 -10.06
CA VAL A 168 -8.92 -6.28 -11.42
C VAL A 168 -7.83 -7.33 -11.63
N PRO A 169 -7.91 -8.16 -12.69
CA PRO A 169 -6.85 -9.13 -12.97
C PRO A 169 -5.48 -8.44 -13.05
N TYR A 170 -4.50 -8.98 -12.33
CA TYR A 170 -3.15 -8.44 -12.19
C TYR A 170 -3.02 -7.10 -11.43
N GLY A 171 -4.12 -6.64 -10.80
CA GLY A 171 -4.13 -5.43 -10.00
C GLY A 171 -4.07 -4.14 -10.83
N LEU A 172 -3.61 -3.07 -10.20
CA LEU A 172 -3.42 -1.77 -10.83
C LEU A 172 -2.13 -1.75 -11.65
N ARG A 173 -2.12 -1.12 -12.81
CA ARG A 173 -0.93 -0.97 -13.63
C ARG A 173 -0.41 0.47 -13.54
N ILE A 174 0.89 0.61 -13.38
CA ILE A 174 1.64 1.82 -13.69
C ILE A 174 2.47 1.46 -14.91
N GLY A 175 2.09 1.99 -16.07
CA GLY A 175 2.75 1.70 -17.33
C GLY A 175 4.20 2.16 -17.33
N ARG A 176 5.04 1.47 -18.10
CA ARG A 176 6.39 1.95 -18.40
C ARG A 176 6.34 3.29 -19.11
N GLY A 177 7.28 4.18 -18.82
CA GLY A 177 7.32 5.53 -19.37
C GLY A 177 7.51 6.56 -18.25
N ASN A 178 6.92 7.74 -18.44
CA ASN A 178 7.17 8.91 -17.59
C ASN A 178 5.89 9.58 -17.05
N VAL A 179 4.70 9.13 -17.47
CA VAL A 179 3.43 9.82 -17.17
C VAL A 179 2.67 9.10 -16.06
N ASP A 180 2.65 7.76 -16.11
CA ASP A 180 1.87 6.95 -15.20
C ASP A 180 2.43 6.99 -13.78
N LYS A 181 1.53 6.98 -12.79
CA LYS A 181 1.90 6.96 -11.37
C LYS A 181 0.72 6.61 -10.47
N LEU A 182 1.04 6.00 -9.33
CA LEU A 182 0.15 5.96 -8.18
C LEU A 182 0.53 7.11 -7.25
N GLU A 183 -0.41 8.00 -6.96
CA GLU A 183 -0.17 9.23 -6.22
C GLU A 183 -1.14 9.38 -5.04
N SER A 184 -0.56 9.65 -3.87
CA SER A 184 -1.24 10.01 -2.63
C SER A 184 -1.05 11.51 -2.39
N ILE A 185 -2.14 12.24 -2.15
CA ILE A 185 -2.11 13.70 -1.93
C ILE A 185 -2.72 14.01 -0.58
N VAL A 186 -1.92 14.64 0.28
CA VAL A 186 -2.35 15.22 1.56
C VAL A 186 -2.67 16.69 1.34
N SER A 187 -3.95 17.06 1.44
CA SER A 187 -4.42 18.44 1.23
C SER A 187 -4.80 19.16 2.53
N ASP A 188 -4.44 18.57 3.68
CA ASP A 188 -4.81 19.03 5.01
C ASP A 188 -3.64 18.90 6.00
N ASN A 189 -3.85 19.32 7.25
CA ASN A 189 -2.82 19.20 8.27
C ASN A 189 -2.84 17.84 8.99
N PHE A 190 -1.97 16.93 8.57
CA PHE A 190 -1.81 15.60 9.17
C PHE A 190 -0.59 15.49 10.10
N SER A 191 0.06 16.61 10.44
CA SER A 191 1.30 16.62 11.23
C SER A 191 1.15 16.16 12.69
N SER A 192 -0.08 16.03 13.20
CA SER A 192 -0.33 15.48 14.54
C SER A 192 -0.27 13.96 14.60
N LEU A 193 -0.36 13.28 13.45
CA LEU A 193 -0.21 11.82 13.38
C LEU A 193 1.24 11.44 13.71
N VAL A 194 1.42 10.30 14.36
CA VAL A 194 2.75 9.73 14.61
C VAL A 194 3.33 9.21 13.30
N SER A 195 2.51 8.55 12.49
CA SER A 195 2.89 8.08 11.17
C SER A 195 1.69 7.96 10.25
N PHE A 196 1.87 8.26 8.97
CA PHE A 196 0.92 7.91 7.93
C PHE A 196 1.72 7.41 6.72
N THR A 197 1.57 6.14 6.36
CA THR A 197 2.33 5.54 5.26
C THR A 197 1.45 4.66 4.40
N ILE A 198 1.82 4.51 3.12
CA ILE A 198 1.22 3.56 2.19
C ILE A 198 2.36 2.76 1.57
N CYS A 199 2.31 1.46 1.79
CA CYS A 199 3.17 0.47 1.14
C CYS A 199 2.37 -0.28 0.10
N VAL A 200 2.95 -0.51 -1.06
CA VAL A 200 2.34 -1.33 -2.12
C VAL A 200 3.20 -2.54 -2.41
N PHE A 201 2.54 -3.59 -2.85
CA PHE A 201 3.15 -4.87 -3.22
C PHE A 201 2.66 -5.26 -4.61
N GLY A 202 3.49 -6.03 -5.31
CA GLY A 202 3.14 -6.63 -6.59
C GLY A 202 4.37 -7.07 -7.36
N PHE A 203 4.42 -6.76 -8.65
CA PHE A 203 5.52 -7.20 -9.50
C PHE A 203 5.87 -6.20 -10.62
N LYS A 204 7.12 -6.25 -11.05
CA LYS A 204 7.64 -5.56 -12.23
C LYS A 204 7.52 -6.50 -13.42
N ASN A 205 6.97 -6.02 -14.51
CA ASN A 205 6.98 -6.71 -15.79
C ASN A 205 8.04 -6.07 -16.70
N MET A 206 9.15 -6.79 -16.90
CA MET A 206 10.26 -6.33 -17.73
C MET A 206 10.14 -6.96 -19.13
N PRO A 207 9.79 -6.19 -20.17
CA PRO A 207 9.85 -6.68 -21.53
C PRO A 207 11.31 -6.98 -21.91
N GLU A 208 11.53 -8.02 -22.70
CA GLU A 208 12.86 -8.25 -23.28
C GLU A 208 13.29 -7.03 -24.11
N LEU A 209 14.53 -6.60 -23.89
CA LEU A 209 15.17 -5.62 -24.75
C LEU A 209 15.58 -6.39 -26.01
N ASP A 210 14.96 -6.06 -27.14
CA ASP A 210 15.41 -6.51 -28.46
C ASP A 210 16.87 -6.10 -28.73
#